data_AF-A0A2S7UTS6-F1
#
_entry.id   AF-A0A2S7UTS6-F1
#
_cell.length_a   1.000
_cell.length_b   1.000
_cell.length_c   1.000
_cell.angle_alpha   90.00
_cell.angle_beta   90.00
_cell.angle_gamma   90.00
#
_symmetry.space_group_name_H-M   'P 1'
#
loop_
_entity.id
_entity.type
_entity.pdbx_description
1 polymer ?
#
loop_
_entity_poly.entity_id
_entity_poly.type
_entity_poly.pdbx_seq_one_letter_code
_entity_poly.pdbx_strand_id
1 'polypeptide(L)'
;MNPTNILESIIKLRSELETTSNLEPAVLEQVKLFQNEVQEKVDSNEFKAEESIFDQLLELETDFAANHPTLEKLTRDVIDKLSLMGI
;
A
#
# COMPACT_ATOMS: atom_id res chain seq x y z
N MET A 1 1.49 9.04 16.33
CA MET A 1 0.59 9.16 15.17
C MET A 1 0.04 7.76 14.89
N ASN A 2 -1.27 7.59 14.66
CA ASN A 2 -1.95 6.28 14.80
C ASN A 2 -1.77 5.39 13.54
N PRO A 3 -1.55 4.06 13.71
CA PRO A 3 -1.46 3.09 12.61
C PRO A 3 -2.72 3.03 11.73
N THR A 4 -3.84 3.55 12.24
CA THR A 4 -5.10 3.73 11.52
C THR A 4 -4.95 4.53 10.22
N ASN A 5 -4.06 5.54 10.18
CA ASN A 5 -3.88 6.37 8.99
C ASN A 5 -3.27 5.62 7.79
N ILE A 6 -2.43 4.61 8.05
CA ILE A 6 -1.84 3.75 7.01
C ILE A 6 -2.92 2.85 6.42
N LEU A 7 -3.70 2.19 7.29
CA LEU A 7 -4.83 1.36 6.88
C LEU A 7 -5.81 2.12 6.01
N GLU A 8 -6.17 3.35 6.39
CA GLU A 8 -7.04 4.21 5.56
C GLU A 8 -6.43 4.53 4.20
N SER A 9 -5.11 4.72 4.13
CA SER A 9 -4.42 5.02 2.87
C SER A 9 -4.36 3.79 1.95
N ILE A 10 -4.19 2.59 2.50
CA ILE A 10 -4.20 1.33 1.75
C ILE A 10 -5.63 0.98 1.28
N ILE A 11 -6.64 1.21 2.13
CA ILE A 11 -8.04 1.04 1.76
C ILE A 11 -8.41 1.98 0.60
N LYS A 12 -7.91 3.23 0.64
CA LYS A 12 -8.07 4.16 -0.49
C LYS A 12 -7.37 3.65 -1.75
N LEU A 13 -6.12 3.21 -1.64
CA LEU A 13 -5.37 2.63 -2.77
C LEU A 13 -6.17 1.48 -3.40
N ARG A 14 -6.65 0.53 -2.60
CA ARG A 14 -7.50 -0.56 -3.08
C ARG A 14 -8.80 -0.09 -3.72
N SER A 15 -9.50 0.86 -3.11
CA SER A 15 -10.75 1.37 -3.66
C SER A 15 -10.54 2.02 -5.03
N GLU A 16 -9.42 2.71 -5.21
CA GLU A 16 -9.03 3.33 -6.48
C GLU A 16 -8.57 2.27 -7.52
N LEU A 17 -7.99 1.17 -7.06
CA LEU A 17 -7.64 0.02 -7.92
C LEU A 17 -8.88 -0.73 -8.42
N GLU A 18 -9.89 -0.92 -7.55
CA GLU A 18 -11.16 -1.56 -7.92
C GLU A 18 -12.00 -0.69 -8.88
N THR A 19 -11.85 0.63 -8.83
CA THR A 19 -12.52 1.56 -9.77
C THR A 19 -11.74 1.78 -11.07
N THR A 20 -10.43 1.47 -11.09
CA THR A 20 -9.59 1.59 -12.28
C THR A 20 -9.89 0.47 -13.27
N SER A 21 -10.50 0.83 -14.40
CA SER A 21 -10.72 -0.09 -15.52
C SER A 21 -9.40 -0.32 -16.29
N ASN A 22 -9.06 -1.57 -16.60
CA ASN A 22 -7.78 -2.06 -17.14
C ASN A 22 -6.65 -2.31 -16.13
N LEU A 23 -6.96 -2.51 -14.86
CA LEU A 23 -5.95 -3.00 -13.93
C LEU A 23 -5.70 -4.50 -14.11
N GLU A 24 -4.44 -4.92 -14.09
CA GLU A 24 -4.11 -6.34 -14.08
C GLU A 24 -4.63 -7.02 -12.81
N PRO A 25 -5.30 -8.18 -12.91
CA PRO A 25 -5.84 -8.87 -11.74
C PRO A 25 -4.74 -9.27 -10.75
N ALA A 26 -3.51 -9.49 -11.22
CA ALA A 26 -2.35 -9.78 -10.38
C ALA A 26 -2.01 -8.62 -9.42
N VAL A 27 -2.13 -7.37 -9.90
CA VAL A 27 -1.86 -6.17 -9.11
C VAL A 27 -2.94 -5.94 -8.06
N LEU A 28 -4.20 -6.21 -8.42
CA LEU A 28 -5.32 -6.13 -7.49
C LEU A 28 -5.22 -7.20 -6.39
N GLU A 29 -4.72 -8.38 -6.74
CA GLU A 29 -4.45 -9.46 -5.78
C GLU A 29 -3.29 -9.12 -4.84
N GLN A 30 -2.19 -8.57 -5.36
CA GLN A 30 -1.06 -8.10 -4.55
C GLN A 30 -1.49 -7.04 -3.54
N VAL A 31 -2.24 -6.02 -3.94
CA VAL A 31 -2.68 -4.97 -3.01
C VAL A 31 -3.66 -5.49 -1.96
N LYS A 32 -4.45 -6.52 -2.32
CA LYS A 32 -5.35 -7.18 -1.38
C LYS A 32 -4.58 -8.00 -0.33
N LEU A 33 -3.53 -8.71 -0.75
CA LEU A 33 -2.63 -9.42 0.15
C LEU A 33 -1.90 -8.44 1.07
N PHE A 34 -1.38 -7.35 0.50
CA PHE A 34 -0.73 -6.27 1.23
C PHE A 34 -1.66 -5.63 2.28
N GLN A 35 -2.92 -5.35 1.91
CA GLN A 35 -3.91 -4.83 2.85
C GLN A 35 -4.13 -5.78 4.03
N ASN A 36 -4.28 -7.09 3.76
CA ASN A 36 -4.47 -8.08 4.81
C ASN A 36 -3.25 -8.18 5.72
N GLU A 37 -2.03 -8.22 5.16
CA GLU A 37 -0.81 -8.24 5.96
C GLU A 37 -0.70 -7.00 6.86
N VAL A 38 -0.93 -5.81 6.32
CA VAL A 38 -0.90 -4.58 7.10
C VAL A 38 -2.00 -4.57 8.16
N GLN A 39 -3.22 -5.01 7.82
CA GLN A 39 -4.33 -5.11 8.77
C GLN A 39 -3.97 -6.05 9.93
N GLU A 40 -3.49 -7.26 9.64
CA GLU A 40 -3.10 -8.23 10.67
C GLU A 40 -1.95 -7.71 11.54
N LYS A 41 -0.98 -6.99 10.95
CA LYS A 41 0.16 -6.41 11.69
C LYS A 41 -0.25 -5.22 12.56
N VAL A 42 -1.19 -4.39 12.10
CA VAL A 42 -1.78 -3.31 12.90
C VAL A 42 -2.61 -3.87 14.05
N ASP A 43 -3.47 -4.86 13.78
CA ASP A 43 -4.27 -5.54 14.82
C ASP A 43 -3.39 -6.25 15.85
N SER A 44 -2.27 -6.84 15.42
CA SER A 44 -1.31 -7.51 16.31
C SER A 44 -0.38 -6.53 17.05
N ASN A 45 -0.46 -5.21 16.78
CA ASN A 45 0.45 -4.19 17.28
C ASN A 45 1.95 -4.53 17.04
N GLU A 46 2.20 -5.37 16.03
CA GLU A 46 3.52 -5.86 15.60
C GLU A 46 4.01 -5.09 14.36
N PHE A 47 3.54 -3.86 14.18
CA PHE A 47 3.91 -2.97 13.08
C PHE A 47 5.39 -2.52 13.09
N LYS A 48 6.25 -3.20 13.87
CA LYS A 48 7.69 -2.96 14.03
C LYS A 48 8.57 -3.80 13.08
N ALA A 49 7.98 -4.44 12.07
CA ALA A 49 8.72 -5.21 11.06
C ALA A 49 8.87 -4.35 9.79
N GLU A 50 9.81 -3.42 9.85
CA GLU A 50 9.81 -2.14 9.14
C GLU A 50 10.57 -2.12 7.79
N GLU A 51 10.80 -3.24 7.11
CA GLU A 51 11.53 -3.23 5.82
C GLU A 51 10.70 -3.88 4.70
N SER A 52 10.18 -5.08 4.96
CA SER A 52 9.50 -5.89 3.93
C SER A 52 8.20 -5.28 3.38
N ILE A 53 7.47 -4.50 4.18
CA ILE A 53 6.23 -3.82 3.75
C ILE A 53 6.57 -2.62 2.85
N PHE A 54 7.68 -1.94 3.15
CA PHE A 54 8.16 -0.79 2.40
C PHE A 54 8.67 -1.22 1.02
N ASP A 55 9.47 -2.28 0.95
CA ASP A 55 9.96 -2.87 -0.31
C ASP A 55 8.80 -3.30 -1.22
N GLN A 56 7.78 -3.98 -0.68
CA GLN A 56 6.62 -4.40 -1.48
C GLN A 56 5.84 -3.21 -2.07
N LEU A 57 5.68 -2.13 -1.30
CA LEU A 57 5.05 -0.92 -1.80
C LEU A 57 5.91 -0.21 -2.85
N LEU A 58 7.23 -0.23 -2.68
CA LEU A 58 8.18 0.34 -3.65
C LEU A 58 8.13 -0.42 -4.99
N GLU A 59 8.02 -1.75 -4.94
CA GLU A 59 7.81 -2.58 -6.14
C GLU A 59 6.47 -2.26 -6.82
N LEU A 60 5.39 -2.13 -6.04
CA LEU A 60 4.08 -1.72 -6.55
C LEU A 60 4.11 -0.31 -7.16
N GLU A 61 4.80 0.64 -6.53
CA GLU A 61 4.97 2.02 -7.04
C GLU A 61 5.70 2.02 -8.39
N THR A 62 6.74 1.20 -8.52
CA THR A 62 7.48 1.04 -9.77
C THR A 62 6.60 0.47 -10.89
N ASP A 63 5.76 -0.51 -10.58
CA ASP A 63 4.83 -1.11 -11.55
C ASP A 63 3.73 -0.11 -11.97
N PHE A 64 3.20 0.64 -11.00
CA PHE A 64 2.24 1.70 -11.25
C PHE A 64 2.82 2.89 -12.01
N ALA A 65 4.09 3.23 -11.81
CA ALA A 65 4.74 4.32 -12.55
C ALA A 65 4.75 4.06 -14.07
N ALA A 66 4.80 2.79 -14.48
CA ALA A 66 4.79 2.40 -15.89
C ALA A 66 3.40 2.46 -16.53
N ASN A 67 2.36 2.06 -15.78
CA ASN A 67 1.03 1.80 -16.36
C ASN A 67 -0.07 2.75 -15.84
N HIS A 68 0.07 3.29 -14.63
CA HIS A 68 -0.98 4.00 -13.90
C HIS A 68 -0.46 5.14 -12.99
N PRO A 69 -0.25 6.36 -13.51
CA PRO A 69 0.30 7.48 -12.76
C PRO A 69 -0.57 7.97 -11.58
N THR A 70 -1.87 7.66 -11.57
CA THR A 70 -2.74 7.94 -10.40
C THR A 70 -2.43 7.01 -9.24
N LEU A 71 -2.13 5.75 -9.54
CA LEU A 71 -1.84 4.71 -8.55
C LEU A 71 -0.42 4.85 -8.01
N GLU A 72 0.53 5.27 -8.85
CA GLU A 72 1.88 5.66 -8.42
C GLU A 72 1.81 6.71 -7.31
N LYS A 73 1.06 7.80 -7.52
CA LYS A 73 0.89 8.84 -6.50
C LYS A 73 0.26 8.33 -5.20
N LEU A 74 -0.74 7.46 -5.28
CA LEU A 74 -1.39 6.90 -4.10
C LEU A 74 -0.43 6.00 -3.32
N THR A 75 0.26 5.09 -4.00
CA THR A 75 1.23 4.18 -3.39
C THR A 75 2.39 4.95 -2.79
N ARG A 76 2.90 5.96 -3.51
CA ARG A 76 3.92 6.88 -3.01
C ARG A 76 3.48 7.64 -1.77
N ASP A 77 2.23 8.09 -1.70
CA ASP A 77 1.67 8.73 -0.49
C ASP A 77 1.62 7.76 0.71
N VAL A 78 1.37 6.46 0.46
CA VAL A 78 1.47 5.41 1.49
C VAL A 78 2.92 5.21 1.93
N ILE A 79 3.86 5.12 0.99
CA ILE A 79 5.31 4.97 1.24
C ILE A 79 5.83 6.16 2.05
N ASP A 80 5.52 7.39 1.66
CA ASP A 80 5.93 8.61 2.37
C ASP A 80 5.39 8.61 3.81
N LYS A 81 4.13 8.20 3.99
CA LYS A 81 3.54 8.05 5.33
C LYS A 81 4.21 6.99 6.19
N LEU A 82 4.65 5.88 5.60
CA LEU A 82 5.40 4.84 6.29
C LEU A 82 6.79 5.36 6.69
N SER A 83 7.52 5.99 5.76
CA SER A 83 8.82 6.61 6.05
C SER A 83 8.74 7.68 7.14
N LEU A 84 7.67 8.49 7.17
CA LEU A 84 7.45 9.47 8.23
C LEU A 84 7.21 8.84 9.61
N MET A 85 6.84 7.56 9.69
CA MET A 85 6.69 6.84 10.96
C MET A 85 8.02 6.29 11.51
N GLY A 86 9.13 6.41 10.78
CA GLY A 86 10.44 5.90 11.19
C GLY A 86 10.76 4.49 10.69
N ILE A 87 9.94 4.01 9.75
CA ILE A 87 10.06 2.79 8.95
C ILE A 87 10.98 3.07 7.76
#